data_AF-W5LV39-F1
#
_entry.id   AF-W5LV39-F1
#
_cell.length_a   1.000
_cell.length_b   1.000
_cell.length_c   1.000
_cell.angle_alpha   90.00
_cell.angle_beta   90.00
_cell.angle_gamma   90.00
#
_symmetry.space_group_name_H-M   'P 1'
#
loop_
_entity.id
_entity.type
_entity.pdbx_description
1 polymer ?
#
loop_
_entity_poly.entity_id
_entity_poly.type
_entity_poly.pdbx_seq_one_letter_code
_entity_poly.pdbx_strand_id
1 'polypeptide(L)'
;MLCDYGNYKLTFGSGTRLSVQPKVVPSPSVYRLTAKDDEDLEMCLITDYAPENLKVKPNSDDRKTEAVVEVATSENKQEASYLTTYWANKNEMECGAEDKKAGKLEGKDPKSGASTVCVTGMSPHFKTDENLNMLSFTQLGLKIILMKAVIFNVVMTILMWKKKVSMQGRW
;
A
#
# COMPACT_ATOMS: atom_id res chain seq x y z
N MET A 1 -42.84 34.07 8.23
CA MET A 1 -42.72 32.59 8.15
C MET A 1 -42.08 32.16 9.46
N LEU A 2 -42.88 31.57 10.34
CA LEU A 2 -42.52 31.25 11.72
C LEU A 2 -41.63 30.00 11.74
N CYS A 3 -40.44 30.09 12.33
CA CYS A 3 -39.65 28.92 12.72
C CYS A 3 -40.32 28.29 13.94
N ASP A 4 -41.21 27.33 13.70
CA ASP A 4 -41.76 26.47 14.75
C ASP A 4 -40.66 25.47 15.16
N TYR A 5 -40.06 25.68 16.33
CA TYR A 5 -39.18 24.71 16.99
C TYR A 5 -40.03 23.57 17.56
N GLY A 6 -40.66 22.81 16.66
CA GLY A 6 -41.35 21.60 17.03
C GLY A 6 -40.34 20.57 17.55
N ASN A 7 -40.54 20.12 18.78
CA ASN A 7 -39.84 19.01 19.44
C ASN A 7 -40.15 17.65 18.76
N TYR A 8 -40.10 17.58 17.43
CA TYR A 8 -40.35 16.36 16.68
C TYR A 8 -39.13 15.44 16.82
N LYS A 9 -39.27 14.39 17.64
CA LYS A 9 -38.25 13.35 17.79
C LYS A 9 -38.16 12.55 16.49
N LEU A 10 -37.05 12.66 15.77
CA LEU A 10 -36.75 11.79 14.64
C LEU A 10 -36.54 10.36 15.17
N THR A 11 -37.40 9.43 14.73
CA THR A 11 -37.25 8.01 14.99
C THR A 11 -36.77 7.34 13.72
N PHE A 12 -35.55 6.81 13.74
CA PHE A 12 -35.02 6.05 12.62
C PHE A 12 -35.59 4.63 12.64
N GLY A 13 -35.97 4.12 11.46
CA GLY A 13 -36.34 2.73 11.28
C GLY A 13 -35.12 1.80 11.27
N SER A 14 -35.32 0.54 10.90
CA SER A 14 -34.25 -0.47 10.80
C SER A 14 -33.20 -0.17 9.73
N GLY A 15 -33.47 0.80 8.85
CA GLY A 15 -32.61 1.11 7.70
C GLY A 15 -32.76 0.09 6.56
N THR A 16 -32.07 0.37 5.46
CA THR A 16 -32.01 -0.51 4.29
C THR A 16 -30.54 -0.82 4.01
N ARG A 17 -30.20 -2.11 3.97
CA ARG A 17 -28.87 -2.56 3.55
C ARG A 17 -28.90 -2.82 2.04
N LEU A 18 -28.27 -1.94 1.28
CA LEU A 18 -28.02 -2.15 -0.15
C LEU A 18 -26.68 -2.85 -0.33
N SER A 19 -26.67 -3.99 -1.01
CA SER A 19 -25.45 -4.72 -1.39
C SER A 19 -25.28 -4.63 -2.91
N VAL A 20 -24.19 -4.01 -3.37
CA VAL A 20 -23.88 -3.86 -4.80
C VAL A 20 -22.74 -4.81 -5.15
N GLN A 21 -22.93 -5.64 -6.17
CA GLN A 21 -21.92 -6.57 -6.64
C GLN A 21 -21.14 -5.96 -7.80
N PRO A 22 -19.80 -5.80 -7.69
CA PRO A 22 -18.99 -5.34 -8.80
C PRO A 22 -18.94 -6.35 -9.95
N LYS A 23 -18.80 -5.84 -11.17
CA LYS A 23 -18.60 -6.67 -12.36
C LYS A 23 -17.11 -6.99 -12.53
N VAL A 24 -16.72 -8.20 -12.14
CA VAL A 24 -15.33 -8.69 -12.21
C VAL A 24 -15.21 -9.80 -13.24
N VAL A 25 -14.13 -9.80 -14.03
CA VAL A 25 -13.77 -10.93 -14.91
C VAL A 25 -13.02 -11.97 -14.07
N PRO A 26 -13.57 -13.17 -13.83
CA PRO A 26 -12.98 -14.11 -12.90
C PRO A 26 -11.72 -14.77 -13.47
N SER A 27 -10.66 -14.80 -12.66
CA SER A 27 -9.40 -15.52 -12.90
C SER A 27 -8.87 -16.07 -11.57
N PRO A 28 -9.59 -17.03 -10.96
CA PRO A 28 -9.40 -17.39 -9.56
C PRO A 28 -8.02 -17.95 -9.28
N SER A 29 -7.41 -17.51 -8.17
CA SER A 29 -6.09 -17.96 -7.72
C SER A 29 -6.08 -18.21 -6.22
N VAL A 30 -5.27 -19.18 -5.79
CA VAL A 30 -5.16 -19.61 -4.39
C VAL A 30 -3.70 -19.52 -3.95
N TYR A 31 -3.46 -18.83 -2.84
CA TYR A 31 -2.14 -18.63 -2.26
C TYR A 31 -2.11 -19.09 -0.80
N ARG A 32 -1.08 -19.86 -0.46
CA ARG A 32 -0.77 -20.23 0.93
C ARG A 32 0.34 -19.31 1.43
N LEU A 33 0.05 -18.59 2.50
CA LEU A 33 0.91 -17.58 3.12
C LEU A 33 1.30 -18.05 4.52
N THR A 34 2.51 -17.72 4.95
CA THR A 34 2.98 -17.97 6.33
C THR A 34 3.07 -16.64 7.06
N ALA A 35 2.70 -16.63 8.35
CA ALA A 35 2.96 -15.45 9.16
C ALA A 35 4.48 -15.28 9.38
N LYS A 36 4.94 -14.03 9.43
CA LYS A 36 6.35 -13.71 9.67
C LYS A 36 6.74 -13.95 11.12
N ASP A 37 5.83 -13.61 12.03
CA ASP A 37 6.07 -13.61 13.47
C ASP A 37 5.65 -14.94 14.14
N ASP A 38 5.01 -15.84 13.38
CA ASP A 38 4.52 -17.14 13.85
C ASP A 38 4.64 -18.18 12.71
N GLU A 39 5.60 -19.11 12.84
CA GLU A 39 5.86 -20.14 11.82
C GLU A 39 4.84 -21.28 11.82
N ASP A 40 4.04 -21.38 12.89
CA ASP A 40 2.99 -22.39 13.05
C ASP A 40 1.65 -21.90 12.50
N LEU A 41 1.51 -20.59 12.24
CA LEU A 41 0.31 -19.99 11.68
C LEU A 41 0.41 -19.79 10.16
N GLU A 42 -0.58 -20.33 9.44
CA GLU A 42 -0.69 -20.18 8.00
C GLU A 42 -2.05 -19.60 7.59
N MET A 43 -2.06 -18.93 6.43
CA MET A 43 -3.23 -18.25 5.90
C MET A 43 -3.44 -18.66 4.43
N CYS A 44 -4.69 -18.90 4.06
CA CYS A 44 -5.08 -19.13 2.67
C CYS A 44 -5.71 -17.85 2.14
N LEU A 45 -5.26 -17.42 0.99
CA LEU A 45 -5.78 -16.27 0.26
C LEU A 45 -6.33 -16.75 -1.07
N ILE A 46 -7.63 -16.56 -1.26
CA ILE A 46 -8.33 -16.87 -2.51
C ILE A 46 -8.78 -15.55 -3.12
N THR A 47 -8.38 -15.28 -4.36
CA THR A 47 -8.61 -14.01 -5.05
C THR A 47 -9.23 -14.22 -6.43
N ASP A 48 -9.83 -13.17 -6.99
CA ASP A 48 -10.26 -13.07 -8.39
C ASP A 48 -11.30 -14.14 -8.81
N TYR A 49 -12.07 -14.63 -7.84
CA TYR A 49 -13.12 -15.62 -8.08
C TYR A 49 -14.48 -14.97 -8.37
N ALA A 50 -15.38 -15.76 -8.97
CA ALA A 50 -16.79 -15.40 -9.06
C ALA A 50 -17.54 -16.00 -7.85
N PRO A 51 -18.26 -15.20 -7.05
CA PRO A 51 -18.84 -15.65 -5.79
C PRO A 51 -19.82 -16.83 -5.93
N GLU A 52 -20.52 -16.95 -7.06
CA GLU A 52 -21.47 -18.04 -7.32
C GLU A 52 -20.81 -19.41 -7.62
N ASN A 53 -19.51 -19.41 -7.91
CA ASN A 53 -18.80 -20.56 -8.44
C ASN A 53 -17.77 -21.16 -7.48
N LEU A 54 -17.47 -20.49 -6.37
CA LEU A 54 -16.43 -20.89 -5.43
C LEU A 54 -16.95 -21.83 -4.34
N LYS A 55 -16.26 -22.95 -4.14
CA LYS A 55 -16.38 -23.81 -2.96
C LYS A 55 -15.03 -23.89 -2.25
N VAL A 56 -14.99 -23.52 -0.97
CA VAL A 56 -13.75 -23.48 -0.18
C VAL A 56 -13.69 -24.69 0.75
N LYS A 57 -12.51 -25.25 0.95
CA LYS A 57 -12.24 -26.26 1.99
C LYS A 57 -11.26 -25.64 2.99
N PRO A 58 -11.54 -25.61 4.31
CA PRO A 58 -12.70 -26.17 5.03
C PRO A 58 -13.95 -25.28 4.99
N ASN A 59 -15.12 -25.90 5.20
CA ASN A 59 -16.45 -25.27 5.16
C ASN A 59 -16.81 -24.54 6.48
N SER A 60 -15.83 -24.20 7.32
CA SER A 60 -16.04 -23.57 8.63
C SER A 60 -16.17 -22.06 8.48
N ASP A 61 -17.41 -21.55 8.49
CA ASP A 61 -17.70 -20.11 8.40
C ASP A 61 -17.02 -19.28 9.50
N ASP A 62 -16.77 -19.85 10.69
CA ASP A 62 -16.20 -19.12 11.84
C ASP A 62 -14.76 -18.58 11.63
N ARG A 63 -14.02 -19.11 10.65
CA ARG A 63 -12.62 -18.69 10.36
C ARG A 63 -12.47 -18.08 8.97
N LYS A 64 -13.57 -17.87 8.24
CA LYS A 64 -13.58 -17.35 6.88
C LYS A 64 -13.92 -15.86 6.88
N THR A 65 -13.11 -15.07 6.20
CA THR A 65 -13.39 -13.65 5.96
C THR A 65 -13.55 -13.42 4.47
N GLU A 66 -14.71 -12.92 4.07
CA GLU A 66 -14.99 -12.50 2.69
C GLU A 66 -14.92 -10.98 2.59
N ALA A 67 -14.23 -10.47 1.58
CA ALA A 67 -14.10 -9.05 1.32
C ALA A 67 -14.13 -8.78 -0.19
N VAL A 68 -14.53 -7.56 -0.55
CA VAL A 68 -14.34 -7.00 -1.89
C VAL A 68 -13.27 -5.94 -1.76
N VAL A 69 -12.20 -6.08 -2.54
CA VAL A 69 -11.09 -5.13 -2.57
C VAL A 69 -11.14 -4.37 -3.88
N GLU A 70 -11.08 -3.04 -3.78
CA GLU A 70 -11.00 -2.15 -4.94
C GLU A 70 -9.62 -1.50 -4.97
N VAL A 71 -8.96 -1.60 -6.11
CA VAL A 71 -7.64 -1.01 -6.35
C VAL A 71 -7.78 0.05 -7.44
N ALA A 72 -7.37 1.27 -7.11
CA ALA A 72 -7.19 2.32 -8.10
C ALA A 72 -5.85 2.10 -8.81
N THR A 73 -5.92 1.74 -10.09
CA THR A 73 -4.72 1.68 -10.94
C THR A 73 -4.26 3.09 -11.33
N SER A 74 -3.01 3.23 -11.74
CA SER A 74 -2.42 4.51 -12.20
C SER A 74 -3.19 5.15 -13.37
N GLU A 75 -4.00 4.39 -14.09
CA GLU A 75 -4.84 4.85 -15.19
C GLU A 75 -6.26 5.28 -14.76
N ASN A 76 -6.52 5.45 -13.46
CA ASN A 76 -7.86 5.70 -12.90
C ASN A 76 -8.89 4.59 -13.21
N LYS A 77 -8.43 3.40 -13.62
CA LYS A 77 -9.32 2.23 -13.74
C LYS A 77 -9.47 1.63 -12.35
N GLN A 78 -10.70 1.61 -11.86
CA GLN A 78 -11.05 0.88 -10.64
C GLN A 78 -11.14 -0.60 -11.00
N GLU A 79 -10.25 -1.40 -10.43
CA GLU A 79 -10.32 -2.84 -10.51
C GLU A 79 -10.83 -3.36 -9.18
N ALA A 80 -11.91 -4.15 -9.22
CA ALA A 80 -12.47 -4.79 -8.04
C ALA A 80 -12.16 -6.28 -8.10
N SER A 81 -11.87 -6.87 -6.95
CA SER A 81 -11.68 -8.31 -6.82
C SER A 81 -12.34 -8.84 -5.56
N TYR A 82 -12.88 -10.05 -5.66
CA TYR A 82 -13.42 -10.79 -4.53
C TYR A 82 -12.29 -11.55 -3.84
N LEU A 83 -12.25 -11.42 -2.51
CA LEU A 83 -11.23 -12.00 -1.67
C LEU A 83 -11.87 -12.86 -0.58
N THR A 84 -11.35 -14.07 -0.41
CA THR A 84 -11.67 -14.93 0.73
C THR A 84 -10.39 -15.30 1.43
N THR A 85 -10.38 -15.18 2.75
CA THR A 85 -9.25 -15.59 3.57
C THR A 85 -9.68 -16.45 4.74
N TYR A 86 -8.79 -17.35 5.16
CA TYR A 86 -8.90 -18.08 6.42
C TYR A 86 -7.52 -18.45 6.92
N TRP A 87 -7.41 -18.67 8.24
CA TRP A 87 -6.16 -19.05 8.89
C TRP A 87 -6.33 -20.34 9.69
N ALA A 88 -5.28 -21.15 9.71
CA ALA A 88 -5.20 -22.36 10.50
C ALA A 88 -3.75 -22.61 10.92
N ASN A 89 -3.58 -23.52 11.87
CA ASN A 89 -2.24 -24.02 12.18
C ASN A 89 -1.72 -24.84 11.00
N LYS A 90 -0.41 -24.82 10.80
CA LYS A 90 0.31 -25.51 9.72
C LYS A 90 -0.06 -26.98 9.52
N ASN A 91 -0.31 -27.69 10.62
CA ASN A 91 -0.69 -29.11 10.60
C ASN A 91 -2.14 -29.35 10.16
N GLU A 92 -2.99 -28.33 10.28
CA GLU A 92 -4.43 -28.36 9.95
C GLU A 92 -4.71 -27.62 8.63
N MET A 93 -3.69 -27.05 7.99
CA MET A 93 -3.85 -26.14 6.88
C MET A 93 -4.03 -26.88 5.55
N GLU A 94 -5.26 -26.88 5.05
CA GLU A 94 -5.59 -27.29 3.69
C GLU A 94 -5.97 -26.04 2.87
N CYS A 95 -5.04 -25.51 2.07
CA CYS A 95 -5.29 -24.33 1.23
C CYS A 95 -5.75 -24.72 -0.17
N GLY A 96 -7.07 -24.76 -0.37
CA GLY A 96 -7.65 -25.18 -1.64
C GLY A 96 -9.08 -24.68 -1.86
N ALA A 97 -9.40 -24.49 -3.14
CA ALA A 97 -10.73 -24.11 -3.58
C ALA A 97 -11.13 -24.90 -4.83
N GLU A 98 -12.42 -25.11 -5.00
CA GLU A 98 -13.01 -25.68 -6.20
C GLU A 98 -13.88 -24.62 -6.85
N ASP A 99 -13.50 -24.19 -8.04
CA ASP A 99 -14.28 -23.27 -8.86
C ASP A 99 -14.98 -24.05 -9.99
N LYS A 100 -16.27 -23.78 -10.23
CA LYS A 100 -17.06 -24.47 -11.27
C LYS A 100 -16.48 -24.34 -12.69
N LYS A 101 -15.74 -23.26 -12.98
CA LYS A 101 -15.18 -22.96 -14.32
C LYS A 101 -13.68 -23.24 -14.39
N ALA A 102 -12.93 -22.88 -13.35
CA ALA A 102 -11.47 -23.05 -13.31
C ALA A 102 -11.03 -24.42 -12.75
N GLY A 103 -11.94 -25.20 -12.16
CA GLY A 103 -11.66 -26.51 -11.60
C GLY A 103 -11.04 -26.44 -10.20
N LYS A 104 -10.28 -27.48 -9.83
CA LYS A 104 -9.62 -27.57 -8.53
C LYS A 104 -8.38 -26.69 -8.50
N LEU A 105 -8.33 -25.76 -7.54
CA LEU A 105 -7.23 -24.83 -7.30
C LEU A 105 -6.61 -25.16 -5.94
N GLU A 106 -5.29 -25.33 -5.90
CA GLU A 106 -4.56 -25.56 -4.65
C GLU A 106 -3.41 -24.56 -4.51
N GLY A 107 -3.27 -24.03 -3.29
CA GLY A 107 -2.16 -23.14 -2.95
C GLY A 107 -0.87 -23.94 -2.84
N LYS A 108 0.17 -23.52 -3.58
CA LYS A 108 1.49 -24.15 -3.48
C LYS A 108 2.07 -23.99 -2.07
N ASP A 109 2.78 -25.02 -1.61
CA ASP A 109 3.52 -24.96 -0.35
C ASP A 109 4.56 -23.83 -0.35
N PRO A 110 4.66 -23.05 0.74
CA PRO A 110 5.60 -21.93 0.86
C PRO A 110 7.08 -22.38 0.81
N LYS A 111 7.36 -23.69 0.95
CA LYS A 111 8.72 -24.26 0.88
C LYS A 111 9.33 -24.28 -0.53
N SER A 112 8.58 -23.99 -1.59
CA SER A 112 9.06 -24.06 -2.99
C SER A 112 9.84 -22.82 -3.48
N GLY A 113 10.34 -21.95 -2.59
CA GLY A 113 11.33 -20.92 -2.94
C GLY A 113 10.80 -19.62 -3.57
N ALA A 114 9.48 -19.44 -3.64
CA ALA A 114 8.88 -18.12 -3.90
C ALA A 114 8.44 -17.56 -2.54
N SER A 115 9.14 -16.54 -2.04
CA SER A 115 8.84 -15.90 -0.76
C SER A 115 7.41 -15.35 -0.76
N THR A 116 6.48 -16.02 -0.09
CA THR A 116 5.08 -15.59 0.14
C THR A 116 4.88 -15.13 1.58
N VAL A 117 5.88 -14.43 2.13
CA VAL A 117 5.73 -13.76 3.44
C VAL A 117 4.81 -12.57 3.22
N CYS A 118 3.67 -12.55 3.92
CA CYS A 118 2.80 -11.37 3.99
C CYS A 118 3.52 -10.31 4.81
N VAL A 119 4.29 -9.44 4.14
CA VAL A 119 4.91 -8.29 4.81
C VAL A 119 3.81 -7.24 4.97
N THR A 120 3.16 -7.22 6.13
CA THR A 120 2.25 -6.14 6.56
C THR A 120 2.97 -4.80 6.76
N GLY A 121 4.29 -4.77 6.59
CA GLY A 121 5.03 -3.55 6.30
C GLY A 121 5.01 -3.25 4.81
N MET A 122 4.15 -2.33 4.38
CA MET A 122 4.29 -1.65 3.09
C MET A 122 5.77 -1.37 2.85
N SER A 123 6.35 -1.89 1.76
CA SER A 123 7.77 -1.69 1.50
C SER A 123 8.05 -0.18 1.54
N PRO A 124 9.21 0.28 2.06
CA PRO A 124 9.57 1.70 2.09
C PRO A 124 9.51 2.35 0.69
N HIS A 125 9.48 1.52 -0.37
CA HIS A 125 9.43 1.91 -1.77
C HIS A 125 8.05 2.38 -2.26
N PHE A 126 6.96 2.13 -1.50
CA PHE A 126 5.59 2.51 -1.92
C PHE A 126 5.01 3.72 -1.16
N LYS A 127 5.85 4.45 -0.42
CA LYS A 127 5.43 5.70 0.23
C LYS A 127 6.52 6.77 0.14
N THR A 128 6.97 7.09 -1.07
CA THR A 128 7.58 8.40 -1.33
C THR A 128 6.45 9.39 -1.59
N ASP A 129 5.86 9.86 -0.49
CA ASP A 129 5.05 11.07 -0.44
C ASP A 129 5.91 12.24 -0.96
N GLU A 130 5.49 12.84 -2.07
CA GLU A 130 6.23 13.89 -2.79
C GLU A 130 6.40 15.19 -1.97
N ASN A 131 5.74 15.27 -0.81
CA ASN A 131 5.66 16.49 -0.01
C ASN A 131 6.63 16.56 1.19
N LEU A 132 7.54 15.61 1.36
CA LEU A 132 8.43 15.56 2.54
C LEU A 132 9.79 16.27 2.39
N ASN A 133 10.06 17.00 1.30
CA ASN A 133 11.38 17.62 1.17
C ASN A 133 11.49 18.95 0.43
N MET A 134 10.41 19.72 0.23
CA MET A 134 10.62 21.04 -0.40
C MET A 134 11.35 22.01 0.55
N LEU A 135 11.07 21.94 1.85
CA LEU A 135 11.69 22.80 2.88
C LEU A 135 13.14 22.43 3.19
N SER A 136 13.50 21.13 3.27
CA SER A 136 14.88 20.74 3.55
C SER A 136 15.79 20.84 2.32
N PHE A 137 15.26 20.66 1.10
CA PHE A 137 16.02 20.97 -0.13
C PHE A 137 16.29 22.47 -0.30
N THR A 138 15.30 23.34 -0.05
CA THR A 138 15.54 24.80 -0.09
C THR A 138 16.51 25.24 1.01
N GLN A 139 16.45 24.64 2.20
CA GLN A 139 17.40 24.93 3.28
C GLN A 139 18.84 24.48 2.94
N LEU A 140 19.02 23.31 2.31
CA LEU A 140 20.32 22.86 1.82
C LEU A 140 20.84 23.74 0.67
N GLY A 141 19.97 24.11 -0.27
CA GLY A 141 20.29 25.00 -1.38
C GLY A 141 20.77 26.38 -0.91
N LEU A 142 20.09 26.98 0.07
CA LEU A 142 20.46 28.28 0.63
C LEU A 142 21.85 28.23 1.31
N LYS A 143 22.16 27.16 2.05
CA LYS A 143 23.48 26.97 2.69
C LYS A 143 24.61 26.89 1.65
N ILE A 144 24.39 26.21 0.53
CA ILE A 144 25.38 26.09 -0.56
C ILE A 144 25.61 27.44 -1.24
N ILE A 145 24.54 28.21 -1.48
CA ILE A 145 24.64 29.54 -2.11
C ILE A 145 25.40 30.52 -1.20
N LEU A 146 25.08 30.54 0.10
CA LEU A 146 25.78 31.39 1.07
C LEU A 146 27.27 31.03 1.18
N MET A 147 27.59 29.74 1.23
CA MET A 147 28.99 29.27 1.25
C MET A 147 29.74 29.69 -0.02
N LYS A 148 29.11 29.58 -1.20
CA LYS A 148 29.67 30.09 -2.46
C LYS A 148 29.95 31.59 -2.41
N ALA A 149 29.02 32.39 -1.90
CA ALA A 149 29.19 33.85 -1.81
C ALA A 149 30.34 34.26 -0.89
N VAL A 150 30.50 33.58 0.25
CA VAL A 150 31.62 33.82 1.18
C VAL A 150 32.96 33.47 0.52
N ILE A 151 33.05 32.30 -0.12
CA ILE A 151 34.27 31.87 -0.83
C ILE A 151 34.63 32.89 -1.92
N PHE A 152 33.65 33.34 -2.71
CA PHE A 152 33.89 34.31 -3.78
C PHE A 152 34.42 35.64 -3.24
N ASN A 153 33.83 36.16 -2.16
CA ASN A 153 34.30 37.39 -1.52
C ASN A 153 35.74 37.27 -0.98
N VAL A 154 36.07 36.15 -0.34
CA VAL A 154 37.43 35.90 0.18
C VAL A 154 38.43 35.77 -0.96
N VAL A 155 38.12 34.97 -1.99
CA VAL A 155 38.99 34.78 -3.16
C VAL A 155 39.22 36.10 -3.90
N MET A 156 38.17 36.88 -4.14
CA MET A 156 38.29 38.19 -4.79
C MET A 156 39.16 39.14 -3.96
N THR A 157 39.03 39.12 -2.63
CA THR A 157 39.86 39.95 -1.76
C THR A 157 41.34 39.53 -1.86
N ILE A 158 41.65 38.24 -1.80
CA ILE A 158 43.03 37.73 -1.92
C ILE A 158 43.62 38.05 -3.31
N LEU A 159 42.83 37.87 -4.38
CA LEU A 159 43.27 38.18 -5.74
C LEU A 159 43.55 39.67 -5.95
N MET A 160 42.71 40.55 -5.38
CA MET A 160 42.94 42.00 -5.43
C MET A 160 44.18 42.41 -4.64
N TRP A 161 44.46 41.76 -3.51
CA TRP A 161 45.68 41.97 -2.76
C TRP A 161 46.92 41.50 -3.52
N LYS A 162 46.86 40.33 -4.16
CA LYS A 162 47.93 39.87 -5.05
C LYS A 162 48.19 40.83 -6.22
N LYS A 163 47.13 41.34 -6.85
CA LYS A 163 47.26 42.35 -7.91
C LYS A 163 47.86 43.67 -7.40
N LYS A 164 47.46 44.14 -6.21
CA LYS A 164 47.99 45.36 -5.60
C LYS A 164 49.47 45.22 -5.22
N VAL A 165 49.87 44.10 -4.61
CA VAL A 165 51.28 43.80 -4.29
C VAL A 165 52.13 43.64 -5.56
N SER A 166 51.58 43.04 -6.61
CA SER A 166 52.23 42.95 -7.93
C SER A 166 52.44 44.31 -8.62
N MET A 167 51.63 45.33 -8.31
CA MET A 167 51.80 46.69 -8.85
C MET A 167 52.73 47.54 -7.99
N GLN A 168 52.86 47.26 -6.69
CA GLN A 168 53.74 48.01 -5.77
C GLN A 168 55.20 47.53 -5.82
N GLY A 169 55.48 46.32 -6.32
CA GLY A 169 56.84 45.77 -6.49
C GLY A 169 57.46 46.01 -7.87
N ARG A 170 56.92 46.96 -8.66
CA ARG A 170 57.44 47.35 -9.98
C ARG A 170 57.69 48.86 -10.00
N TRP A 171 58.57 49.32 -9.11
CA TRP A 171 59.32 50.58 -9.17
C TRP A 171 60.68 50.33 -8.53
#